data_AF-A0A957BJR0-F1
#
_entry.id   AF-A0A957BJR0-F1
#
_cell.length_a   1.000
_cell.length_b   1.000
_cell.length_c   1.000
_cell.angle_alpha   90.00
_cell.angle_beta   90.00
_cell.angle_gamma   90.00
#
_symmetry.space_group_name_H-M   'P 1'
#
loop_
_entity.id
_entity.type
_entity.pdbx_description
1 polymer ?
#
loop_
_entity_poly.entity_id
_entity_poly.type
_entity_poly.pdbx_seq_one_letter_code
_entity_poly.pdbx_strand_id
1 'polypeptide(L)'
;MMKWGWVGAVIFLILALVACAEGEEVAVVSTAVPTPPPTIEPTVTETGVAATATVVEETAVPLPTITPLPTATPIPQDPLLRPTSLPAVSFETGVEYQLVQPPFESLLEVIRREAEFERAHIGEYQWQPSPYFSVYSMVEMDLENFYGESLPVSPQILNDTSLSSIYFPEVLFNLLKNGIAQYLNQDVAEGGDGFSGKQEDFKLTPYSIELDGDSTPEWIIQFESYLFGTRMFLLFDQTEEGQFELISSDLPTFLGRSYSDGWSELILDQDFTGDGINEIVIDTWTTGSGLSGSQRRFDLFSWGDGLINLGQITDDRYSEFEIADLDGDGLSDIQVTVGYWDNFGCSWTAVDLYRWPNQIAQPVLGNHERPDTAVCNLSAALTPYHHTWNPEKDDQYAPLERAVAQIREDESVSVDLVAYAELELALAYAEQNRYDEARALVDTIYDLPEQSEFVQYVQTNDRTGSVIDLCRNLVADAYQVLETDVGEYLSMNATRGRGFADDEPDKSMVCDLKYLAMTQLQNVSLPASLPPQDALLAMDFQFSFAQSANLDDDPDLEWIGILEPEAPWLVIFDAQNGQWVAQFAKDLFSAPVLSMAFEQKEITDTDQPSILV
;
A
#
# COMPACT_ATOMS: atom_id res chain seq x y z
N MET A 1 0.34 -27.61 35.20
CA MET A 1 1.33 -28.59 34.69
C MET A 1 2.17 -27.86 33.67
N MET A 2 3.47 -27.71 33.93
CA MET A 2 4.37 -26.91 33.10
C MET A 2 5.69 -27.67 32.96
N LYS A 3 6.35 -27.46 31.80
CA LYS A 3 7.61 -28.04 31.31
C LYS A 3 7.42 -29.33 30.51
N TRP A 4 8.06 -29.41 29.34
CA TRP A 4 8.64 -30.57 28.61
C TRP A 4 8.81 -30.25 27.11
N GLY A 5 8.05 -29.30 26.53
CA GLY A 5 8.18 -28.92 25.11
C GLY A 5 9.48 -28.21 24.72
N TRP A 6 10.02 -27.36 25.61
CA TRP A 6 11.22 -26.55 25.31
C TRP A 6 12.53 -27.33 25.23
N VAL A 7 12.61 -28.51 25.85
CA VAL A 7 13.83 -29.33 25.82
C VAL A 7 13.96 -30.07 24.48
N GLY A 8 12.84 -30.38 23.82
CA GLY A 8 12.85 -31.03 22.50
C GLY A 8 13.36 -30.09 21.39
N ALA A 9 12.91 -28.83 21.39
CA ALA A 9 13.32 -27.84 20.40
C ALA A 9 14.83 -27.54 20.44
N VAL A 10 15.40 -27.44 21.65
CA VAL A 10 16.84 -27.15 21.82
C VAL A 10 17.73 -28.32 21.38
N ILE A 11 17.30 -29.57 21.59
CA ILE A 11 18.07 -30.74 21.18
C ILE A 11 18.04 -30.91 19.65
N PHE A 12 16.93 -30.58 18.99
CA PHE A 12 16.83 -30.63 17.53
C PHE A 12 17.71 -29.56 16.86
N LEU A 13 17.76 -28.35 17.44
CA LEU A 13 18.61 -27.26 16.95
C LEU A 13 20.11 -27.59 17.04
N ILE A 14 20.55 -28.26 18.12
CA ILE A 14 21.95 -28.64 18.31
C ILE A 14 22.35 -29.78 17.36
N LEU A 15 21.44 -30.69 17.01
CA LEU A 15 21.72 -31.77 16.06
C LEU A 15 21.77 -31.28 14.60
N ALA A 16 21.01 -30.23 14.25
CA ALA A 16 21.07 -29.61 12.93
C ALA A 16 22.40 -28.86 12.69
N LEU A 17 22.97 -28.24 13.73
CA LEU A 17 24.23 -27.48 13.62
C LEU A 17 25.48 -28.35 13.46
N VAL A 18 25.43 -29.65 13.75
CA VAL A 18 26.58 -30.57 13.62
C VAL A 18 26.64 -31.26 12.26
N ALA A 19 25.59 -31.14 11.43
CA ALA A 19 25.51 -31.83 10.13
C ALA A 19 26.05 -31.02 8.93
N CYS A 20 26.40 -29.75 9.10
CA CYS A 20 26.87 -28.87 8.01
C CYS A 20 28.39 -28.60 8.01
N ALA A 21 29.19 -29.51 8.56
CA ALA A 21 30.65 -29.41 8.52
C ALA A 21 31.27 -30.70 7.99
N GLU A 22 31.21 -30.93 6.67
CA GLU A 22 32.18 -31.79 5.95
C GLU A 22 31.99 -31.75 4.41
N GLY A 23 33.05 -31.33 3.69
CA GLY A 23 33.31 -31.61 2.26
C GLY A 23 32.85 -30.55 1.25
N GLU A 24 33.56 -30.20 0.18
CA GLU A 24 34.78 -30.74 -0.43
C GLU A 24 35.32 -29.68 -1.44
N GLU A 25 36.65 -29.52 -1.54
CA GLU A 25 37.33 -28.60 -2.47
C GLU A 25 37.16 -29.05 -3.94
N VAL A 26 36.75 -28.14 -4.83
CA VAL A 26 36.89 -28.32 -6.29
C VAL A 26 37.57 -27.10 -6.90
N ALA A 27 38.86 -27.26 -7.20
CA ALA A 27 39.62 -26.31 -8.01
C ALA A 27 39.22 -26.43 -9.50
N VAL A 28 38.58 -25.40 -10.05
CA VAL A 28 38.40 -25.26 -11.50
C VAL A 28 39.34 -24.17 -12.01
N VAL A 29 40.38 -24.62 -12.72
CA VAL A 29 41.25 -23.75 -13.54
C VAL A 29 40.49 -23.38 -14.81
N SER A 30 40.17 -22.09 -14.99
CA SER A 30 39.68 -21.56 -16.26
C SER A 30 40.66 -20.52 -16.81
N THR A 31 41.30 -20.89 -17.92
CA THR A 31 42.12 -20.01 -18.76
C THR A 31 41.23 -19.28 -19.76
N ALA A 32 41.21 -17.93 -19.72
CA ALA A 32 40.74 -17.12 -20.84
C ALA A 32 41.58 -15.85 -20.99
N VAL A 33 42.08 -15.65 -22.22
CA VAL A 33 42.92 -14.55 -22.68
C VAL A 33 42.05 -13.33 -23.01
N PRO A 34 42.46 -12.08 -22.68
CA PRO A 34 41.66 -10.89 -22.97
C PRO A 34 41.79 -10.47 -24.44
N THR A 35 40.65 -10.11 -25.04
CA THR A 35 40.56 -9.42 -26.35
C THR A 35 40.18 -7.95 -26.07
N PRO A 36 40.82 -6.94 -26.70
CA PRO A 36 40.54 -5.54 -26.40
C PRO A 36 39.25 -5.01 -27.06
N PRO A 37 38.59 -3.98 -26.48
CA PRO A 37 37.36 -3.40 -27.01
C PRO A 37 37.63 -2.40 -28.17
N PRO A 38 36.61 -2.10 -29.00
CA PRO A 38 36.75 -1.24 -30.17
C PRO A 38 36.79 0.25 -29.82
N THR A 39 37.61 1.00 -30.58
CA THR A 39 37.77 2.45 -30.53
C THR A 39 36.62 3.16 -31.26
N ILE A 40 36.02 4.17 -30.63
CA ILE A 40 35.06 5.10 -31.27
C ILE A 40 35.76 6.47 -31.41
N GLU A 41 35.87 6.95 -32.66
CA GLU A 41 36.35 8.30 -32.99
C GLU A 41 35.22 9.34 -32.85
N PRO A 42 35.49 10.56 -32.34
CA PRO A 42 34.52 11.65 -32.37
C PRO A 42 34.57 12.41 -33.71
N THR A 43 33.40 12.57 -34.34
CA THR A 43 33.23 13.44 -35.52
C THR A 43 32.98 14.87 -35.06
N VAL A 44 33.92 15.77 -35.35
CA VAL A 44 33.78 17.23 -35.20
C VAL A 44 33.14 17.81 -36.47
N THR A 45 32.15 18.69 -36.32
CA THR A 45 31.67 19.53 -37.43
C THR A 45 32.12 20.96 -37.20
N GLU A 46 33.09 21.41 -38.01
CA GLU A 46 33.47 22.82 -38.18
C GLU A 46 32.35 23.61 -38.87
N THR A 47 32.20 24.89 -38.51
CA THR A 47 31.81 25.92 -39.49
C THR A 47 32.59 27.20 -39.19
N GLY A 48 33.37 27.62 -40.20
CA GLY A 48 34.40 28.66 -40.07
C GLY A 48 33.92 30.11 -40.17
N VAL A 49 34.56 30.94 -39.35
CA VAL A 49 35.30 32.20 -39.63
C VAL A 49 34.85 33.14 -40.75
N ALA A 50 34.78 34.44 -40.40
CA ALA A 50 35.47 35.50 -41.16
C ALA A 50 36.06 36.57 -40.22
N ALA A 51 37.35 36.88 -40.42
CA ALA A 51 38.21 37.82 -39.69
C ALA A 51 38.04 39.28 -40.14
N THR A 52 38.27 40.30 -39.31
CA THR A 52 39.45 41.22 -39.19
C THR A 52 38.93 42.48 -38.44
N ALA A 53 39.66 43.31 -37.67
CA ALA A 53 41.05 43.76 -37.69
C ALA A 53 41.50 44.33 -36.31
N THR A 54 42.80 44.28 -36.06
CA THR A 54 43.59 45.00 -35.02
C THR A 54 43.55 46.53 -35.18
N VAL A 55 43.58 47.29 -34.06
CA VAL A 55 44.34 48.56 -33.86
C VAL A 55 44.20 49.09 -32.41
N VAL A 56 45.35 49.19 -31.73
CA VAL A 56 45.88 50.25 -30.81
C VAL A 56 45.23 50.53 -29.44
N GLU A 57 46.06 50.41 -28.40
CA GLU A 57 45.95 51.05 -27.08
C GLU A 57 45.84 52.58 -27.20
N GLU A 58 44.79 53.17 -26.63
CA GLU A 58 44.86 54.51 -26.08
C GLU A 58 44.08 54.59 -24.76
N THR A 59 44.78 54.96 -23.69
CA THR A 59 44.23 55.24 -22.38
C THR A 59 43.39 56.52 -22.43
N ALA A 60 42.08 56.43 -22.20
CA ALA A 60 41.23 57.60 -21.95
C ALA A 60 40.21 57.28 -20.84
N VAL A 61 40.23 58.14 -19.82
CA VAL A 61 39.34 58.16 -18.65
C VAL A 61 37.86 58.32 -19.08
N PRO A 62 36.90 57.61 -18.48
CA PRO A 62 35.53 57.54 -19.00
C PRO A 62 34.68 58.77 -18.63
N LEU A 63 33.90 59.25 -19.60
CA LEU A 63 32.67 60.02 -19.39
C LEU A 63 31.48 59.04 -19.34
N PRO A 64 30.51 59.22 -18.44
CA PRO A 64 29.41 58.27 -18.28
C PRO A 64 28.47 58.36 -19.48
N THR A 65 28.47 57.31 -20.31
CA THR A 65 27.44 57.09 -21.32
C THR A 65 26.28 56.37 -20.64
N ILE A 66 25.11 56.97 -20.66
CA ILE A 66 23.87 56.38 -20.13
C ILE A 66 23.50 55.20 -21.03
N THR A 67 23.71 53.98 -20.54
CA THR A 67 23.19 52.75 -21.15
C THR A 67 21.67 52.71 -20.94
N PRO A 68 20.84 52.53 -21.97
CA PRO A 68 19.41 52.30 -21.77
C PRO A 68 19.22 50.96 -21.04
N LEU A 69 18.37 50.94 -20.00
CA LEU A 69 18.02 49.73 -19.26
C LEU A 69 17.51 48.63 -20.23
N PRO A 70 17.80 47.34 -19.95
CA PRO A 70 17.22 46.25 -20.72
C PRO A 70 15.70 46.31 -20.63
N THR A 71 15.03 46.22 -21.78
CA THR A 71 13.58 46.06 -21.83
C THR A 71 13.25 44.70 -21.21
N ALA A 72 12.55 44.70 -20.08
CA ALA A 72 12.14 43.49 -19.40
C ALA A 72 11.29 42.63 -20.34
N THR A 73 11.70 41.38 -20.55
CA THR A 73 10.87 40.36 -21.19
C THR A 73 9.69 40.08 -20.26
N PRO A 74 8.43 40.20 -20.71
CA PRO A 74 7.29 39.89 -19.87
C PRO A 74 7.31 38.39 -19.53
N ILE A 75 7.39 38.08 -18.23
CA ILE A 75 7.20 36.73 -17.71
C ILE A 75 5.71 36.37 -17.90
N PRO A 76 5.36 35.16 -18.39
CA PRO A 76 3.97 34.74 -18.50
C PRO A 76 3.29 34.80 -17.13
N GLN A 77 2.16 35.49 -17.04
CA GLN A 77 1.38 35.53 -15.81
C GLN A 77 0.69 34.18 -15.60
N ASP A 78 1.00 33.52 -14.47
CA ASP A 78 0.27 32.36 -14.00
C ASP A 78 -1.19 32.75 -13.67
N PRO A 79 -2.21 32.10 -14.26
CA PRO A 79 -3.62 32.47 -14.08
C PRO A 79 -4.14 32.37 -12.63
N LEU A 80 -3.40 31.73 -11.72
CA LEU A 80 -3.82 31.51 -10.34
C LEU A 80 -3.40 32.63 -9.37
N LEU A 81 -2.50 33.53 -9.76
CA LEU A 81 -2.23 34.75 -9.02
C LEU A 81 -3.33 35.77 -9.32
N ARG A 82 -4.43 35.76 -8.56
CA ARG A 82 -5.26 36.96 -8.46
C ARG A 82 -4.34 38.08 -7.98
N PRO A 83 -4.22 39.22 -8.70
CA PRO A 83 -3.53 40.36 -8.15
C PRO A 83 -4.34 40.81 -6.94
N THR A 84 -3.89 40.47 -5.74
CA THR A 84 -4.19 41.31 -4.59
C THR A 84 -3.65 42.66 -5.01
N SER A 85 -4.55 43.59 -5.31
CA SER A 85 -4.23 44.99 -5.51
C SER A 85 -3.75 45.52 -4.16
N LEU A 86 -2.53 45.14 -3.77
CA LEU A 86 -1.76 45.89 -2.80
C LEU A 86 -1.74 47.33 -3.33
N PRO A 87 -2.04 48.33 -2.50
CA PRO A 87 -2.07 49.71 -2.96
C PRO A 87 -0.72 50.01 -3.61
N ALA A 88 -0.74 50.34 -4.90
CA ALA A 88 0.45 50.80 -5.59
C ALA A 88 0.92 52.06 -4.86
N VAL A 89 1.98 51.91 -4.06
CA VAL A 89 2.62 53.05 -3.41
C VAL A 89 3.18 53.89 -4.54
N SER A 90 2.57 55.06 -4.77
CA SER A 90 3.02 55.98 -5.80
C SER A 90 4.40 56.50 -5.43
N PHE A 91 5.42 56.03 -6.15
CA PHE A 91 6.77 56.56 -6.05
C PHE A 91 6.78 58.04 -6.47
N GLU A 92 7.21 58.91 -5.57
CA GLU A 92 7.33 60.35 -5.79
C GLU A 92 8.44 60.63 -6.83
N THR A 93 8.12 61.48 -7.79
CA THR A 93 9.06 61.84 -8.85
C THR A 93 10.24 62.62 -8.27
N GLY A 94 11.46 62.14 -8.47
CA GLY A 94 12.68 62.78 -7.97
C GLY A 94 13.15 62.29 -6.60
N VAL A 95 12.46 61.30 -6.02
CA VAL A 95 12.94 60.55 -4.85
C VAL A 95 13.63 59.27 -5.32
N GLU A 96 14.84 59.03 -4.83
CA GLU A 96 15.54 57.77 -5.07
C GLU A 96 15.01 56.74 -4.06
N TYR A 97 14.32 55.72 -4.56
CA TYR A 97 13.82 54.62 -3.76
C TYR A 97 14.85 53.51 -3.77
N GLN A 98 15.29 53.10 -2.59
CA GLN A 98 16.15 51.93 -2.40
C GLN A 98 15.35 50.86 -1.68
N LEU A 99 15.42 49.63 -2.18
CA LEU A 99 14.96 48.48 -1.43
C LEU A 99 15.88 48.33 -0.21
N VAL A 100 15.29 48.45 0.97
CA VAL A 100 16.00 48.24 2.24
C VAL A 100 15.70 46.82 2.68
N GLN A 101 16.72 46.14 3.20
CA GLN A 101 16.57 44.86 3.86
C GLN A 101 15.46 44.95 4.93
N PRO A 102 14.36 44.19 4.81
CA PRO A 102 13.31 44.17 5.81
C PRO A 102 13.87 43.61 7.12
N PRO A 103 13.52 44.15 8.30
CA PRO A 103 13.99 43.58 9.56
C PRO A 103 13.50 42.13 9.74
N PHE A 104 14.40 41.22 10.13
CA PHE A 104 14.11 39.81 10.33
C PHE A 104 12.90 39.56 11.25
N GLU A 105 12.82 40.26 12.39
CA GLU A 105 11.68 40.17 13.30
C GLU A 105 10.34 40.58 12.66
N SER A 106 10.37 41.48 11.68
CA SER A 106 9.15 41.85 10.94
C SER A 106 8.71 40.72 10.01
N LEU A 107 9.65 40.02 9.38
CA LEU A 107 9.36 38.82 8.57
C LEU A 107 8.85 37.67 9.44
N LEU A 108 9.46 37.44 10.61
CA LEU A 108 9.03 36.42 11.55
C LEU A 108 7.61 36.70 12.10
N GLU A 109 7.28 37.95 12.41
CA GLU A 109 5.94 38.37 12.80
C GLU A 109 4.89 38.11 11.70
N VAL A 110 5.26 38.24 10.42
CA VAL A 110 4.36 37.90 9.31
C VAL A 110 4.06 36.40 9.30
N ILE A 111 5.07 35.54 9.50
CA ILE A 111 4.89 34.08 9.59
C ILE A 111 3.99 33.71 10.77
N ARG A 112 4.21 34.31 11.95
CA ARG A 112 3.38 34.10 13.15
C ARG A 112 1.92 34.43 12.90
N ARG A 113 1.65 35.60 12.28
CA ARG A 113 0.28 36.04 11.98
C ARG A 113 -0.42 35.14 10.97
N GLU A 114 0.30 34.66 9.97
CA GLU A 114 -0.29 33.70 9.02
C GLU A 114 -0.61 32.37 9.70
N ALA A 115 0.29 31.85 10.55
CA ALA A 115 0.04 30.62 11.30
C ALA A 115 -1.16 30.75 12.26
N GLU A 116 -1.28 31.90 12.94
CA GLU A 116 -2.44 32.23 13.78
C GLU A 116 -3.74 32.30 12.96
N PHE A 117 -3.71 32.96 11.80
CA PHE A 117 -4.85 33.08 10.89
C PHE A 117 -5.30 31.70 10.39
N GLU A 118 -4.36 30.88 9.92
CA GLU A 118 -4.60 29.51 9.45
C GLU A 118 -5.29 28.67 10.52
N ARG A 119 -4.73 28.64 11.74
CA ARG A 119 -5.30 27.88 12.86
C ARG A 119 -6.72 28.31 13.20
N ALA A 120 -7.02 29.61 13.12
CA ALA A 120 -8.35 30.14 13.43
C ALA A 120 -9.40 29.81 12.36
N HIS A 121 -9.00 29.61 11.10
CA HIS A 121 -9.93 29.50 9.97
C HIS A 121 -9.88 28.15 9.22
N ILE A 122 -9.04 27.19 9.65
CA ILE A 122 -8.88 25.88 8.98
C ILE A 122 -10.21 25.12 8.76
N GLY A 123 -11.13 25.20 9.72
CA GLY A 123 -12.44 24.56 9.62
C GLY A 123 -13.34 25.21 8.56
N GLU A 124 -13.15 26.49 8.27
CA GLU A 124 -13.87 27.21 7.22
C GLU A 124 -13.41 26.80 5.82
N TYR A 125 -12.15 26.37 5.69
CA TYR A 125 -11.54 25.89 4.45
C TYR A 125 -11.61 24.36 4.28
N GLN A 126 -12.43 23.65 5.06
CA GLN A 126 -12.57 22.19 4.98
C GLN A 126 -11.22 21.43 5.06
N TRP A 127 -10.27 21.90 5.88
CA TRP A 127 -8.92 21.32 5.91
C TRP A 127 -8.20 21.40 4.55
N GLN A 128 -8.41 22.48 3.81
CA GLN A 128 -7.55 22.89 2.69
C GLN A 128 -6.61 24.03 3.11
N PRO A 129 -5.45 24.17 2.44
CA PRO A 129 -4.53 25.28 2.68
C PRO A 129 -5.21 26.65 2.59
N SER A 130 -4.78 27.56 3.48
CA SER A 130 -5.20 28.97 3.45
C SER A 130 -4.99 29.57 2.05
N PRO A 131 -5.93 30.38 1.52
CA PRO A 131 -5.71 31.12 0.27
C PRO A 131 -4.52 32.11 0.36
N TYR A 132 -4.00 32.37 1.56
CA TYR A 132 -2.81 33.17 1.82
C TYR A 132 -1.52 32.35 1.99
N PHE A 133 -1.52 31.06 1.62
CA PHE A 133 -0.30 30.23 1.63
C PHE A 133 0.88 30.87 0.85
N SER A 134 0.59 31.72 -0.14
CA SER A 134 1.59 32.51 -0.86
C SER A 134 2.41 33.47 0.03
N VAL A 135 1.91 33.85 1.22
CA VAL A 135 2.62 34.71 2.16
C VAL A 135 3.89 34.01 2.67
N TYR A 136 3.83 32.70 2.95
CA TYR A 136 5.01 31.94 3.36
C TYR A 136 6.09 31.97 2.28
N SER A 137 5.72 31.72 1.02
CA SER A 137 6.65 31.78 -0.12
C SER A 137 7.20 33.19 -0.36
N MET A 138 6.42 34.24 -0.10
CA MET A 138 6.90 35.63 -0.19
C MET A 138 7.95 35.92 0.88
N VAL A 139 7.70 35.51 2.13
CA VAL A 139 8.66 35.69 3.23
C VAL A 139 9.91 34.86 2.99
N GLU A 140 9.77 33.63 2.50
CA GLU A 140 10.88 32.76 2.13
C GLU A 140 11.80 33.43 1.10
N MET A 141 11.24 33.95 -0.01
CA MET A 141 12.02 34.70 -1.00
C MET A 141 12.72 35.92 -0.39
N ASP A 142 12.08 36.65 0.51
CA ASP A 142 12.72 37.80 1.18
C ASP A 142 13.87 37.34 2.10
N LEU A 143 13.72 36.22 2.81
CA LEU A 143 14.77 35.64 3.63
C LEU A 143 15.97 35.20 2.77
N GLU A 144 15.73 34.46 1.69
CA GLU A 144 16.78 34.04 0.76
C GLU A 144 17.54 35.23 0.15
N ASN A 145 16.81 36.26 -0.31
CA ASN A 145 17.41 37.41 -1.00
C ASN A 145 18.24 38.31 -0.07
N PHE A 146 17.84 38.48 1.19
CA PHE A 146 18.44 39.47 2.09
C PHE A 146 19.29 38.87 3.21
N TYR A 147 19.06 37.61 3.59
CA TYR A 147 19.73 36.96 4.72
C TYR A 147 20.53 35.73 4.29
N GLY A 148 20.21 35.10 3.16
CA GLY A 148 20.87 33.88 2.69
C GLY A 148 20.56 32.68 3.60
N GLU A 149 21.48 31.71 3.64
CA GLU A 149 21.30 30.45 4.37
C GLU A 149 21.44 30.60 5.89
N SER A 150 22.26 31.54 6.37
CA SER A 150 22.53 31.77 7.79
C SER A 150 21.56 32.81 8.38
N LEU A 151 20.36 32.36 8.75
CA LEU A 151 19.34 33.22 9.30
C LEU A 151 19.72 33.69 10.73
N PRO A 152 19.47 34.96 11.09
CA PRO A 152 19.73 35.49 12.44
C PRO A 152 18.62 35.06 13.42
N VAL A 153 18.34 33.76 13.47
CA VAL A 153 17.39 33.18 14.42
C VAL A 153 17.99 33.17 15.84
N SER A 154 17.19 32.77 16.81
CA SER A 154 17.61 32.48 18.18
C SER A 154 17.15 31.07 18.51
N PRO A 155 17.84 30.30 19.38
CA PRO A 155 17.39 28.97 19.77
C PRO A 155 16.00 28.95 20.42
N GLN A 156 15.52 30.11 20.91
CA GLN A 156 14.15 30.27 21.43
C GLN A 156 13.07 29.93 20.39
N ILE A 157 13.38 29.96 19.10
CA ILE A 157 12.44 29.62 18.03
C ILE A 157 11.96 28.16 18.11
N LEU A 158 12.76 27.27 18.70
CA LEU A 158 12.42 25.85 18.89
C LEU A 158 11.27 25.62 19.89
N ASN A 159 10.94 26.63 20.70
CA ASN A 159 9.85 26.62 21.66
C ASN A 159 8.75 27.64 21.32
N ASP A 160 8.81 28.32 20.17
CA ASP A 160 7.86 29.38 19.83
C ASP A 160 6.54 28.81 19.29
N THR A 161 5.57 28.64 20.19
CA THR A 161 4.25 28.10 19.86
C THR A 161 3.48 28.90 18.81
N SER A 162 3.79 30.18 18.65
CA SER A 162 3.14 31.05 17.65
C SER A 162 3.51 30.68 16.21
N LEU A 163 4.57 29.89 16.01
CA LEU A 163 5.01 29.41 14.70
C LEU A 163 4.41 28.06 14.31
N SER A 164 3.66 27.39 15.17
CA SER A 164 3.04 26.11 14.79
C SER A 164 1.94 26.30 13.75
N SER A 165 2.10 25.72 12.56
CA SER A 165 1.16 25.78 11.42
C SER A 165 0.60 24.39 11.12
N ILE A 166 -0.58 24.31 10.50
CA ILE A 166 -1.21 23.03 10.12
C ILE A 166 -0.55 22.48 8.84
N TYR A 167 -0.08 23.34 7.93
CA TYR A 167 0.55 22.94 6.66
C TYR A 167 2.09 23.06 6.60
N PHE A 168 2.75 23.22 7.74
CA PHE A 168 4.22 23.22 7.91
C PHE A 168 5.05 23.68 6.68
N PRO A 169 5.03 24.99 6.35
CA PRO A 169 5.71 25.53 5.17
C PRO A 169 7.24 25.46 5.23
N GLU A 170 7.89 25.48 4.06
CA GLU A 170 9.36 25.40 3.91
C GLU A 170 10.13 26.47 4.71
N VAL A 171 9.57 27.69 4.79
CA VAL A 171 10.15 28.75 5.63
C VAL A 171 10.28 28.35 7.10
N LEU A 172 9.35 27.55 7.65
CA LEU A 172 9.46 27.04 9.01
C LEU A 172 10.54 25.96 9.12
N PHE A 173 10.73 25.11 8.10
CA PHE A 173 11.84 24.17 8.07
C PHE A 173 13.18 24.89 8.17
N ASN A 174 13.38 25.92 7.35
CA ASN A 174 14.63 26.69 7.33
C ASN A 174 14.89 27.44 8.65
N LEU A 175 13.83 27.98 9.27
CA LEU A 175 13.91 28.61 10.58
C LEU A 175 14.30 27.61 11.68
N LEU A 176 13.72 26.40 11.68
CA LEU A 176 14.06 25.37 12.66
C LEU A 176 15.47 24.80 12.44
N LYS A 177 15.88 24.53 11.19
CA LYS A 177 17.25 24.07 10.87
C LYS A 177 18.31 25.02 11.44
N ASN A 178 18.15 26.31 11.16
CA ASN A 178 19.04 27.34 11.71
C ASN A 178 18.93 27.45 13.25
N GLY A 179 17.72 27.33 13.80
CA GLY A 179 17.50 27.36 15.25
C GLY A 179 18.19 26.21 15.98
N ILE A 180 18.17 25.00 15.40
CA ILE A 180 18.87 23.81 15.89
C ILE A 180 20.38 24.03 15.81
N ALA A 181 20.90 24.49 14.66
CA ALA A 181 22.33 24.78 14.51
C ALA A 181 22.85 25.74 15.59
N GLN A 182 22.11 26.85 15.82
CA GLN A 182 22.47 27.79 16.88
C GLN A 182 22.32 27.20 18.29
N TYR A 183 21.29 26.39 18.53
CA TYR A 183 21.11 25.71 19.81
C TYR A 183 22.31 24.81 20.12
N LEU A 184 22.77 24.03 19.14
CA LEU A 184 23.96 23.18 19.28
C LEU A 184 25.21 24.04 19.58
N ASN A 185 25.43 25.11 18.82
CA ASN A 185 26.61 25.97 19.00
C ASN A 185 26.61 26.80 20.30
N GLN A 186 25.45 27.02 20.91
CA GLN A 186 25.33 27.76 22.19
C GLN A 186 25.35 26.83 23.40
N ASP A 187 24.64 25.70 23.35
CA ASP A 187 24.39 24.83 24.52
C ASP A 187 25.25 23.54 24.52
N VAL A 188 25.67 23.01 23.35
CA VAL A 188 26.48 21.76 23.27
C VAL A 188 27.98 22.02 23.45
N ALA A 189 28.45 23.22 23.15
CA ALA A 189 29.83 23.64 23.44
C ALA A 189 30.22 23.52 24.94
N GLU A 190 29.24 23.39 25.85
CA GLU A 190 29.46 23.20 27.29
C GLU A 190 29.33 21.73 27.77
N GLY A 191 28.84 20.80 26.95
CA GLY A 191 28.58 19.41 27.34
C GLY A 191 28.95 18.44 26.23
N GLY A 192 30.12 17.80 26.35
CA GLY A 192 30.68 16.86 25.36
C GLY A 192 29.85 15.60 25.11
N ASP A 193 30.47 14.59 24.50
CA ASP A 193 29.84 13.37 23.95
C ASP A 193 28.64 12.83 24.75
N GLY A 194 27.51 12.64 24.05
CA GLY A 194 26.28 12.08 24.61
C GLY A 194 25.20 13.10 25.00
N PHE A 195 25.22 14.31 24.43
CA PHE A 195 24.20 15.34 24.67
C PHE A 195 22.81 14.90 24.20
N SER A 196 21.92 14.44 25.07
CA SER A 196 20.49 14.41 24.74
C SER A 196 19.81 15.65 25.31
N GLY A 197 19.56 16.66 24.48
CA GLY A 197 18.82 17.85 24.88
C GLY A 197 17.32 17.56 24.89
N LYS A 198 16.72 17.39 26.07
CA LYS A 198 15.26 17.26 26.20
C LYS A 198 14.70 18.47 26.93
N GLN A 199 13.93 19.29 26.20
CA GLN A 199 13.09 20.34 26.78
C GLN A 199 11.63 19.88 26.82
N GLU A 200 10.73 20.70 27.39
CA GLU A 200 9.30 20.34 27.48
C GLU A 200 8.68 20.10 26.10
N ASP A 201 9.08 20.86 25.08
CA ASP A 201 8.40 20.91 23.77
C ASP A 201 9.18 20.26 22.61
N PHE A 202 10.46 19.94 22.82
CA PHE A 202 11.29 19.24 21.84
C PHE A 202 12.38 18.36 22.47
N LYS A 203 12.89 17.44 21.66
CA LYS A 203 14.01 16.55 21.98
C LYS A 203 15.01 16.58 20.82
N LEU A 204 16.29 16.74 21.15
CA LEU A 204 17.42 16.55 20.25
C LEU A 204 18.17 15.29 20.66
N THR A 205 18.41 14.40 19.68
CA THR A 205 19.19 13.17 19.87
C THR A 205 20.32 13.18 18.85
N PRO A 206 21.57 13.41 19.26
CA PRO A 206 22.72 13.39 18.38
C PRO A 206 23.27 11.99 18.22
N TYR A 207 23.80 11.73 17.04
CA TYR A 207 24.47 10.51 16.66
C TYR A 207 25.75 10.91 15.92
N SER A 208 26.91 10.51 16.46
CA SER A 208 28.18 10.70 15.79
C SER A 208 28.36 9.60 14.74
N ILE A 209 28.86 9.98 13.57
CA ILE A 209 29.18 9.10 12.46
C ILE A 209 30.47 9.60 11.79
N GLU A 210 31.26 8.69 11.26
CA GLU A 210 32.46 9.00 10.47
C GLU A 210 32.09 8.76 9.00
N LEU A 211 31.99 9.83 8.20
CA LEU A 211 31.54 9.74 6.81
C LEU A 211 32.67 9.93 5.80
N ASP A 212 33.70 10.71 6.11
CA ASP A 212 34.71 11.10 5.12
C ASP A 212 36.12 10.54 5.39
N GLY A 213 36.31 9.84 6.51
CA GLY A 213 37.55 9.16 6.89
C GLY A 213 38.60 10.09 7.51
N ASP A 214 38.20 11.28 7.96
CA ASP A 214 39.05 12.22 8.64
C ASP A 214 39.16 11.92 10.16
N SER A 215 39.36 12.95 11.00
CA SER A 215 39.51 12.78 12.45
C SER A 215 38.41 13.47 13.26
N THR A 216 37.46 14.07 12.58
CA THR A 216 36.37 14.92 13.05
C THR A 216 35.06 14.31 12.59
N PRO A 217 34.30 13.65 13.47
CA PRO A 217 33.10 12.97 13.04
C PRO A 217 32.01 13.99 12.66
N GLU A 218 31.23 13.63 11.65
CA GLU A 218 29.94 14.24 11.39
C GLU A 218 28.88 13.80 12.42
N TRP A 219 27.79 14.57 12.46
CA TRP A 219 26.73 14.41 13.44
C TRP A 219 25.38 14.40 12.76
N ILE A 220 24.62 13.32 12.94
CA ILE A 220 23.19 13.29 12.63
C ILE A 220 22.43 13.70 13.88
N ILE A 221 21.61 14.74 13.74
CA ILE A 221 20.79 15.28 14.80
C ILE A 221 19.33 14.94 14.50
N GLN A 222 18.76 14.02 15.26
CA GLN A 222 17.33 13.76 15.26
C GLN A 222 16.64 14.79 16.16
N PHE A 223 15.86 15.68 15.55
CA PHE A 223 14.99 16.62 16.24
C PHE A 223 13.56 16.11 16.24
N GLU A 224 12.96 15.99 17.42
CA GLU A 224 11.55 15.66 17.60
C GLU A 224 10.87 16.80 18.33
N SER A 225 9.83 17.40 17.74
CA SER A 225 9.04 18.43 18.41
C SER A 225 7.57 18.08 18.43
N TYR A 226 7.02 17.98 19.63
CA TYR A 226 5.59 17.78 19.83
C TYR A 226 4.81 19.04 19.49
N LEU A 227 5.40 20.20 19.75
CA LEU A 227 4.82 21.50 19.43
C LEU A 227 4.58 21.68 17.93
N PHE A 228 5.57 21.30 17.13
CA PHE A 228 5.54 21.42 15.67
C PHE A 228 5.02 20.17 14.97
N GLY A 229 4.80 19.07 15.71
CA GLY A 229 4.39 17.80 15.13
C GLY A 229 5.38 17.28 14.08
N THR A 230 6.68 17.42 14.35
CA THR A 230 7.74 17.18 13.36
C THR A 230 8.86 16.29 13.92
N ARG A 231 9.40 15.43 13.05
CA ARG A 231 10.66 14.72 13.26
C ARG A 231 11.58 15.01 12.07
N MET A 232 12.74 15.60 12.34
CA MET A 232 13.75 15.94 11.33
C MET A 232 15.05 15.21 11.62
N PHE A 233 15.70 14.73 10.57
CA PHE A 233 17.09 14.25 10.62
C PHE A 233 17.96 15.27 9.89
N LEU A 234 18.95 15.83 10.59
CA LEU A 234 19.82 16.88 10.05
C LEU A 234 21.27 16.44 10.19
N LEU A 235 22.07 16.65 9.14
CA LEU A 235 23.49 16.33 9.14
C LEU A 235 24.33 17.58 9.43
N PHE A 236 25.33 17.44 10.29
CA PHE A 236 26.24 18.51 10.68
C PHE A 236 27.69 18.06 10.61
N ASP A 237 28.57 18.96 10.21
CA ASP A 237 30.02 18.85 10.40
C ASP A 237 30.40 19.53 11.73
N GLN A 238 31.45 19.04 12.38
CA GLN A 238 32.05 19.70 13.53
C GLN A 238 33.44 20.24 13.17
N THR A 239 33.54 21.56 13.04
CA THR A 239 34.79 22.27 12.80
C THR A 239 35.84 22.01 13.89
N GLU A 240 37.13 22.26 13.58
CA GLU A 240 38.23 22.15 14.55
C GLU A 240 38.02 22.99 15.83
N GLU A 241 37.23 24.07 15.76
CA GLU A 241 36.88 24.93 16.89
C GLU A 241 35.69 24.40 17.71
N GLY A 242 35.15 23.24 17.33
CA GLY A 242 34.02 22.57 17.98
C GLY A 242 32.65 23.14 17.60
N GLN A 243 32.57 24.01 16.59
CA GLN A 243 31.30 24.54 16.08
C GLN A 243 30.67 23.57 15.09
N PHE A 244 29.35 23.40 15.19
CA PHE A 244 28.49 22.64 14.30
C PHE A 244 28.08 23.49 13.10
N GLU A 245 28.36 23.00 11.90
CA GLU A 245 27.93 23.59 10.63
C GLU A 245 26.97 22.64 9.92
N LEU A 246 25.81 23.13 9.48
CA LEU A 246 24.80 22.29 8.83
C LEU A 246 25.28 21.86 7.44
N ILE A 247 25.23 20.56 7.16
CA ILE A 247 25.47 20.00 5.84
C ILE A 247 24.12 19.83 5.15
N SER A 248 23.98 20.42 3.95
CA SER A 248 22.79 20.21 3.12
C SER A 248 22.65 18.72 2.78
N SER A 249 21.50 18.14 3.08
CA SER A 249 21.23 16.72 2.91
C SER A 249 19.76 16.45 2.63
N ASP A 250 19.49 15.38 1.88
CA ASP A 250 18.15 14.88 1.55
C ASP A 250 17.60 13.94 2.64
N LEU A 251 18.08 14.08 3.89
CA LEU A 251 17.60 13.28 5.00
C LEU A 251 16.10 13.53 5.23
N PRO A 252 15.32 12.47 5.52
CA PRO A 252 13.87 12.56 5.54
C PRO A 252 13.38 13.43 6.70
N THR A 253 12.21 14.04 6.47
CA THR A 253 11.50 14.82 7.47
C THR A 253 10.04 14.37 7.53
N PHE A 254 9.54 14.15 8.75
CA PHE A 254 8.21 13.63 9.02
C PHE A 254 7.34 14.67 9.71
N LEU A 255 6.11 14.84 9.22
CA LEU A 255 5.17 15.84 9.71
C LEU A 255 3.83 15.22 10.12
N GLY A 256 3.13 15.89 11.04
CA GLY A 256 1.74 15.60 11.37
C GLY A 256 1.52 14.18 11.89
N ARG A 257 0.70 13.39 11.20
CA ARG A 257 0.40 12.00 11.60
C ARG A 257 1.59 11.06 11.49
N SER A 258 2.42 11.21 10.46
CA SER A 258 3.62 10.38 10.30
C SER A 258 4.62 10.61 11.45
N TYR A 259 4.55 11.77 12.11
CA TYR A 259 5.23 12.04 13.37
C TYR A 259 4.52 11.39 14.58
N SER A 260 3.19 11.59 14.72
CA SER A 260 2.46 11.21 15.95
C SER A 260 2.18 9.71 16.10
N ASP A 261 1.93 9.03 14.97
CA ASP A 261 1.42 7.66 14.97
C ASP A 261 2.49 6.65 14.48
N GLY A 262 3.70 7.14 14.18
CA GLY A 262 4.82 6.37 13.65
C GLY A 262 6.07 6.39 14.52
N TRP A 263 7.04 5.54 14.19
CA TRP A 263 8.36 5.49 14.80
C TRP A 263 9.44 5.50 13.73
N SER A 264 10.67 5.87 14.12
CA SER A 264 11.83 5.77 13.25
C SER A 264 13.08 5.44 14.06
N GLU A 265 13.99 4.71 13.45
CA GLU A 265 15.26 4.27 14.02
C GLU A 265 16.40 4.59 13.04
N LEU A 266 17.51 5.12 13.57
CA LEU A 266 18.75 5.31 12.84
C LEU A 266 19.67 4.11 13.07
N ILE A 267 20.27 3.61 12.01
CA ILE A 267 21.24 2.52 12.02
C ILE A 267 22.48 3.05 11.28
N LEU A 268 23.63 3.03 11.98
CA LEU A 268 24.87 3.76 11.60
C LEU A 268 26.13 2.89 11.73
N ASP A 269 25.95 1.58 11.95
CA ASP A 269 27.02 0.63 12.26
C ASP A 269 27.16 -0.48 11.20
N GLN A 270 26.77 -0.18 9.96
CA GLN A 270 26.64 -1.13 8.87
C GLN A 270 27.33 -0.58 7.61
N ASP A 271 28.18 -1.40 6.98
CA ASP A 271 28.85 -1.10 5.71
C ASP A 271 28.20 -1.95 4.61
N PHE A 272 27.31 -1.35 3.83
CA PHE A 272 26.60 -1.98 2.72
C PHE A 272 27.36 -1.86 1.39
N THR A 273 28.32 -0.94 1.30
CA THR A 273 28.97 -0.59 0.02
C THR A 273 30.37 -1.18 -0.13
N GLY A 274 31.01 -1.54 0.98
CA GLY A 274 32.32 -2.16 1.06
C GLY A 274 33.49 -1.20 0.94
N ASP A 275 33.25 0.10 1.12
CA ASP A 275 34.31 1.11 1.12
C ASP A 275 34.94 1.32 2.52
N GLY A 276 34.42 0.62 3.54
CA GLY A 276 34.89 0.68 4.92
C GLY A 276 34.30 1.85 5.72
N ILE A 277 33.32 2.57 5.16
CA ILE A 277 32.57 3.64 5.78
C ILE A 277 31.15 3.14 6.01
N ASN A 278 30.59 3.39 7.20
CA ASN A 278 29.22 2.93 7.48
C ASN A 278 28.19 3.84 6.80
N GLU A 279 27.14 3.25 6.24
CA GLU A 279 26.01 3.99 5.70
C GLU A 279 25.04 4.48 6.79
N ILE A 280 24.23 5.46 6.40
CA ILE A 280 23.09 5.93 7.17
C ILE A 280 21.84 5.20 6.69
N VAL A 281 21.22 4.43 7.59
CA VAL A 281 19.92 3.81 7.34
C VAL A 281 18.89 4.40 8.30
N ILE A 282 17.77 4.86 7.75
CA ILE A 282 16.62 5.34 8.51
C ILE A 282 15.45 4.39 8.28
N ASP A 283 15.18 3.55 9.27
CA ASP A 283 14.01 2.68 9.32
C ASP A 283 12.84 3.48 9.88
N THR A 284 11.73 3.54 9.16
CA THR A 284 10.53 4.27 9.54
C THR A 284 9.31 3.40 9.42
N TRP A 285 8.44 3.42 10.42
CA TRP A 285 7.09 2.90 10.35
C TRP A 285 6.07 4.02 10.49
N THR A 286 5.13 4.09 9.56
CA THR A 286 3.98 4.99 9.62
C THR A 286 2.69 4.19 9.70
N THR A 287 1.83 4.51 10.67
CA THR A 287 0.48 3.94 10.69
C THR A 287 -0.47 4.84 9.90
N GLY A 288 -1.04 4.30 8.82
CA GLY A 288 -2.03 5.03 8.05
C GLY A 288 -3.41 4.97 8.70
N SER A 289 -4.20 6.03 8.56
CA SER A 289 -5.64 5.99 8.78
C SER A 289 -6.37 6.04 7.42
N GLY A 290 -7.15 5.02 7.08
CA GLY A 290 -7.94 4.97 5.85
C GLY A 290 -7.35 4.07 4.75
N LEU A 291 -7.54 4.47 3.49
CA LEU A 291 -7.23 3.66 2.28
C LEU A 291 -5.73 3.46 1.98
N SER A 292 -4.84 4.21 2.64
CA SER A 292 -3.41 4.24 2.31
C SER A 292 -2.51 3.28 3.12
N GLY A 293 -3.09 2.42 3.96
CA GLY A 293 -2.35 1.36 4.67
C GLY A 293 -1.30 1.85 5.67
N SER A 294 -0.82 0.98 6.54
CA SER A 294 0.42 1.23 7.30
C SER A 294 1.61 0.88 6.42
N GLN A 295 2.73 1.57 6.58
CA GLN A 295 3.90 1.39 5.72
C GLN A 295 5.20 1.45 6.53
N ARG A 296 6.08 0.46 6.32
CA ARG A 296 7.49 0.51 6.72
C ARG A 296 8.36 0.95 5.55
N ARG A 297 9.39 1.73 5.83
CA ARG A 297 10.35 2.22 4.84
C ARG A 297 11.76 2.23 5.41
N PHE A 298 12.73 1.80 4.62
CA PHE A 298 14.16 1.98 4.90
C PHE A 298 14.71 2.96 3.86
N ASP A 299 15.19 4.11 4.31
CA ASP A 299 15.93 5.06 3.47
C ASP A 299 17.43 4.85 3.72
N LEU A 300 18.20 4.62 2.65
CA LEU A 300 19.65 4.36 2.74
C LEU A 300 20.46 5.48 2.09
N PHE A 301 21.51 5.91 2.77
CA PHE A 301 22.41 6.96 2.30
C PHE A 301 23.87 6.58 2.53
N SER A 302 24.73 6.93 1.58
CA SER A 302 26.19 6.73 1.64
C SER A 302 26.91 8.05 1.41
N TRP A 303 28.17 8.12 1.81
CA TRP A 303 28.99 9.31 1.66
C TRP A 303 29.94 9.18 0.46
N GLY A 304 29.93 10.20 -0.41
CA GLY A 304 30.87 10.36 -1.51
C GLY A 304 31.45 11.77 -1.49
N ASP A 305 31.15 12.56 -2.53
CA ASP A 305 31.42 14.02 -2.53
C ASP A 305 30.38 14.81 -1.70
N GLY A 306 29.78 14.16 -0.70
CA GLY A 306 28.58 14.57 0.03
C GLY A 306 27.60 13.39 0.21
N LEU A 307 26.48 13.64 0.89
CA LEU A 307 25.48 12.60 1.15
C LEU A 307 24.73 12.21 -0.13
N ILE A 308 24.73 10.92 -0.48
CA ILE A 308 24.06 10.36 -1.65
C ILE A 308 22.97 9.39 -1.19
N ASN A 309 21.75 9.54 -1.70
CA ASN A 309 20.67 8.58 -1.48
C ASN A 309 20.90 7.34 -2.37
N LEU A 310 21.07 6.17 -1.74
CA LEU A 310 21.29 4.89 -2.41
C LEU A 310 19.98 4.19 -2.82
N GLY A 311 18.85 4.64 -2.29
CA GLY A 311 17.52 4.15 -2.57
C GLY A 311 16.67 4.00 -1.31
N GLN A 312 15.47 3.48 -1.53
CA GLN A 312 14.52 3.17 -0.47
C GLN A 312 13.95 1.76 -0.66
N ILE A 313 13.79 1.03 0.44
CA ILE A 313 12.95 -0.18 0.49
C ILE A 313 11.63 0.24 1.12
N THR A 314 10.51 -0.19 0.53
CA THR A 314 9.17 0.14 1.02
C THR A 314 8.34 -1.12 1.10
N ASP A 315 7.67 -1.33 2.23
CA ASP A 315 6.72 -2.43 2.43
C ASP A 315 5.45 -1.93 3.11
N ASP A 316 4.31 -2.20 2.48
CA ASP A 316 2.97 -1.85 2.96
C ASP A 316 2.33 -2.97 3.81
N ARG A 317 3.13 -4.00 4.13
CA ARG A 317 2.72 -5.21 4.84
C ARG A 317 3.41 -5.29 6.19
N TYR A 318 2.97 -6.27 6.98
CA TYR A 318 3.60 -6.59 8.25
C TYR A 318 4.75 -7.57 8.02
N SER A 319 5.85 -7.10 7.40
CA SER A 319 7.03 -7.92 7.11
C SER A 319 8.08 -7.86 8.22
N GLU A 320 8.85 -8.93 8.33
CA GLU A 320 10.02 -9.00 9.21
C GLU A 320 11.27 -8.52 8.47
N PHE A 321 12.15 -7.82 9.17
CA PHE A 321 13.37 -7.25 8.60
C PHE A 321 14.59 -7.65 9.43
N GLU A 322 15.68 -7.97 8.76
CA GLU A 322 16.98 -8.28 9.37
C GLU A 322 18.09 -7.55 8.60
N ILE A 323 19.05 -6.98 9.33
CA ILE A 323 20.25 -6.36 8.77
C ILE A 323 21.47 -7.11 9.31
N ALA A 324 22.23 -7.74 8.41
CA ALA A 324 23.43 -8.51 8.72
C ALA A 324 24.21 -8.81 7.43
N ASP A 325 25.43 -9.36 7.56
CA ASP A 325 26.13 -10.04 6.47
C ASP A 325 25.45 -11.40 6.22
N LEU A 326 24.50 -11.42 5.28
CA LEU A 326 23.60 -12.56 5.07
C LEU A 326 24.10 -13.53 4.01
N ASP A 327 25.07 -13.14 3.20
CA ASP A 327 25.65 -14.00 2.16
C ASP A 327 27.14 -14.33 2.37
N GLY A 328 27.75 -13.75 3.40
CA GLY A 328 29.13 -14.00 3.80
C GLY A 328 30.15 -13.27 2.93
N ASP A 329 29.76 -12.26 2.17
CA ASP A 329 30.68 -11.43 1.38
C ASP A 329 31.38 -10.35 2.22
N GLY A 330 30.95 -10.19 3.48
CA GLY A 330 31.51 -9.24 4.45
C GLY A 330 30.86 -7.86 4.41
N LEU A 331 29.82 -7.67 3.60
CA LEU A 331 28.99 -6.46 3.55
C LEU A 331 27.68 -6.68 4.29
N SER A 332 27.10 -5.61 4.81
CA SER A 332 25.75 -5.66 5.37
C SER A 332 24.71 -5.74 4.24
N ASP A 333 23.68 -6.54 4.45
CA ASP A 333 22.51 -6.69 3.60
C ASP A 333 21.24 -6.34 4.38
N ILE A 334 20.15 -6.00 3.68
CA ILE A 334 18.80 -5.94 4.28
C ILE A 334 17.97 -7.09 3.74
N GLN A 335 17.55 -8.01 4.61
CA GLN A 335 16.58 -9.04 4.29
C GLN A 335 15.17 -8.63 4.71
N VAL A 336 14.23 -8.80 3.79
CA VAL A 336 12.80 -8.59 4.01
C VAL A 336 12.09 -9.92 3.87
N THR A 337 11.50 -10.40 4.97
CA THR A 337 10.72 -11.65 4.99
C THR A 337 9.24 -11.31 5.01
N VAL A 338 8.58 -11.56 3.88
CA VAL A 338 7.16 -11.28 3.68
C VAL A 338 6.36 -12.55 3.85
N GLY A 339 5.43 -12.57 4.81
CA GLY A 339 4.48 -13.67 5.00
C GLY A 339 3.21 -13.48 4.17
N TYR A 340 2.83 -14.51 3.42
CA TYR A 340 1.57 -14.61 2.68
C TYR A 340 0.68 -15.66 3.33
N TRP A 341 -0.61 -15.33 3.38
CA TRP A 341 -1.64 -16.18 3.95
C TRP A 341 -2.83 -16.14 3.01
N ASP A 342 -3.35 -17.33 2.72
CA ASP A 342 -4.53 -17.55 1.91
C ASP A 342 -5.42 -18.61 2.59
N ASN A 343 -6.57 -18.91 2.01
CA ASN A 343 -7.50 -19.88 2.59
C ASN A 343 -6.92 -21.30 2.68
N PHE A 344 -7.59 -22.14 3.49
CA PHE A 344 -7.29 -23.56 3.70
C PHE A 344 -5.90 -23.86 4.29
N GLY A 345 -5.26 -22.86 4.91
CA GLY A 345 -3.93 -23.01 5.49
C GLY A 345 -2.78 -22.86 4.47
N CYS A 346 -3.08 -22.42 3.24
CA CYS A 346 -2.03 -22.02 2.31
C CYS A 346 -1.32 -20.79 2.86
N SER A 347 -0.06 -20.97 3.21
CA SER A 347 0.82 -19.89 3.62
C SER A 347 2.21 -20.13 3.07
N TRP A 348 2.90 -19.04 2.76
CA TRP A 348 4.27 -19.10 2.30
C TRP A 348 4.99 -17.82 2.68
N THR A 349 6.31 -17.86 2.66
CA THR A 349 7.16 -16.70 2.86
C THR A 349 7.96 -16.43 1.60
N ALA A 350 8.08 -15.17 1.24
CA ALA A 350 9.07 -14.71 0.27
C ALA A 350 10.16 -13.98 1.05
N VAL A 351 11.41 -14.18 0.64
CA VAL A 351 12.57 -13.53 1.25
C VAL A 351 13.25 -12.72 0.15
N ASP A 352 13.21 -11.42 0.29
CA ASP A 352 13.95 -10.48 -0.55
C ASP A 352 15.24 -10.08 0.15
N LEU A 353 16.31 -9.94 -0.61
CA LEU A 353 17.60 -9.50 -0.12
C LEU A 353 18.07 -8.29 -0.91
N TYR A 354 18.33 -7.18 -0.22
CA TYR A 354 18.74 -5.92 -0.80
C TYR A 354 20.18 -5.61 -0.43
N ARG A 355 20.98 -5.25 -1.45
CA ARG A 355 22.43 -5.08 -1.34
C ARG A 355 22.89 -3.87 -2.14
N TRP A 356 24.02 -3.28 -1.73
CA TRP A 356 24.58 -2.09 -2.39
C TRP A 356 26.10 -2.16 -2.65
N PRO A 357 26.66 -3.27 -3.16
CA PRO A 357 28.11 -3.35 -3.37
C PRO A 357 28.60 -2.23 -4.30
N ASN A 358 29.60 -1.46 -3.86
CA ASN A 358 30.11 -0.26 -4.53
C ASN A 358 29.00 0.77 -4.85
N GLN A 359 28.09 1.01 -3.90
CA GLN A 359 27.00 1.99 -4.00
C GLN A 359 25.94 1.69 -5.09
N ILE A 360 25.90 0.46 -5.63
CA ILE A 360 24.95 0.05 -6.67
C ILE A 360 23.93 -0.92 -6.08
N ALA A 361 22.66 -0.53 -6.09
CA ALA A 361 21.56 -1.39 -5.67
C ALA A 361 21.49 -2.68 -6.52
N GLN A 362 21.57 -3.84 -5.85
CA GLN A 362 21.50 -5.17 -6.44
C GLN A 362 20.53 -6.05 -5.64
N PRO A 363 19.21 -5.82 -5.75
CA PRO A 363 18.24 -6.64 -5.06
C PRO A 363 18.18 -8.06 -5.66
N VAL A 364 18.15 -9.06 -4.79
CA VAL A 364 17.81 -10.44 -5.09
C VAL A 364 16.42 -10.69 -4.54
N LEU A 365 15.42 -10.63 -5.41
CA LEU A 365 14.03 -10.80 -5.02
C LEU A 365 13.67 -12.28 -4.91
N GLY A 366 12.95 -12.63 -3.86
CA GLY A 366 12.42 -13.96 -3.64
C GLY A 366 11.29 -14.30 -4.60
N ASN A 367 10.83 -15.55 -4.58
CA ASN A 367 9.62 -15.92 -5.29
C ASN A 367 8.39 -15.50 -4.46
N HIS A 368 7.71 -14.46 -4.92
CA HIS A 368 6.44 -14.01 -4.33
C HIS A 368 5.23 -14.78 -4.86
N GLU A 369 5.41 -15.61 -5.89
CA GLU A 369 4.32 -16.41 -6.45
C GLU A 369 3.84 -17.45 -5.45
N ARG A 370 2.53 -17.70 -5.47
CA ARG A 370 1.90 -18.75 -4.67
C ARG A 370 2.56 -20.10 -4.99
N PRO A 371 2.96 -20.90 -3.98
CA PRO A 371 3.56 -22.21 -4.22
C PRO A 371 2.63 -23.16 -4.96
N ASP A 372 3.20 -24.00 -5.82
CA ASP A 372 2.52 -25.11 -6.50
C ASP A 372 2.38 -26.31 -5.53
N THR A 373 1.59 -26.11 -4.46
CA THR A 373 1.21 -27.17 -3.51
C THR A 373 -0.28 -27.45 -3.61
N ALA A 374 -0.70 -28.64 -3.21
CA ALA A 374 -2.09 -29.09 -3.31
C ALA A 374 -3.07 -28.10 -2.64
N VAL A 375 -2.77 -27.68 -1.40
CA VAL A 375 -3.57 -26.74 -0.62
C VAL A 375 -3.58 -25.33 -1.24
N CYS A 376 -2.43 -24.84 -1.70
CA CYS A 376 -2.35 -23.51 -2.30
C CYS A 376 -3.04 -23.44 -3.67
N ASN A 377 -2.98 -24.51 -4.46
CA ASN A 377 -3.71 -24.60 -5.72
C ASN A 377 -5.23 -24.71 -5.50
N LEU A 378 -5.67 -25.41 -4.46
CA LEU A 378 -7.09 -25.44 -4.09
C LEU A 378 -7.57 -24.04 -3.69
N SER A 379 -6.81 -23.37 -2.81
CA SER A 379 -7.13 -22.01 -2.37
C SER A 379 -7.24 -21.05 -3.56
N ALA A 380 -6.31 -21.13 -4.51
CA ALA A 380 -6.32 -20.39 -5.77
C ALA A 380 -7.56 -20.67 -6.63
N ALA A 381 -7.96 -21.94 -6.72
CA ALA A 381 -9.09 -22.38 -7.54
C ALA A 381 -10.45 -22.01 -6.93
N LEU A 382 -10.54 -21.99 -5.59
CA LEU A 382 -11.76 -21.70 -4.83
C LEU A 382 -11.85 -20.26 -4.33
N THR A 383 -10.89 -19.38 -4.65
CA THR A 383 -10.87 -18.00 -4.13
C THR A 383 -12.19 -17.30 -4.52
N PRO A 384 -13.05 -16.93 -3.55
CA PRO A 384 -14.27 -16.21 -3.84
C PRO A 384 -13.89 -14.83 -4.39
N TYR A 385 -14.19 -14.56 -5.66
CA TYR A 385 -14.02 -13.23 -6.23
C TYR A 385 -14.92 -12.26 -5.46
N HIS A 386 -14.30 -11.38 -4.67
CA HIS A 386 -15.01 -10.39 -3.89
C HIS A 386 -15.90 -9.50 -4.78
N HIS A 387 -17.18 -9.40 -4.41
CA HIS A 387 -18.14 -8.35 -4.79
C HIS A 387 -18.53 -8.20 -6.26
N THR A 388 -18.10 -9.07 -7.18
CA THR A 388 -18.56 -9.02 -8.57
C THR A 388 -18.85 -10.42 -9.11
N TRP A 389 -20.03 -10.58 -9.69
CA TRP A 389 -20.35 -11.69 -10.60
C TRP A 389 -19.20 -11.83 -11.60
N ASN A 390 -18.48 -12.95 -11.55
CA ASN A 390 -17.39 -13.23 -12.47
C ASN A 390 -17.87 -14.21 -13.56
N PRO A 391 -18.07 -13.75 -14.81
CA PRO A 391 -18.34 -14.62 -15.94
C PRO A 391 -17.13 -15.52 -16.33
N GLU A 392 -15.96 -15.35 -15.71
CA GLU A 392 -14.74 -16.14 -15.94
C GLU A 392 -14.60 -17.37 -15.01
N LYS A 393 -15.65 -17.78 -14.26
CA LYS A 393 -15.64 -19.05 -13.50
C LYS A 393 -15.31 -20.27 -14.39
N ASP A 394 -15.60 -20.20 -15.70
CA ASP A 394 -15.23 -21.25 -16.67
C ASP A 394 -13.71 -21.54 -16.69
N ASP A 395 -12.86 -20.53 -16.44
CA ASP A 395 -11.41 -20.69 -16.40
C ASP A 395 -10.92 -21.30 -15.07
N GLN A 396 -11.79 -21.46 -14.07
CA GLN A 396 -11.45 -22.02 -12.74
C GLN A 396 -11.61 -23.54 -12.68
N TYR A 397 -12.41 -24.15 -13.56
CA TYR A 397 -12.71 -25.59 -13.50
C TYR A 397 -11.47 -26.48 -13.72
N ALA A 398 -10.64 -26.19 -14.73
CA ALA A 398 -9.44 -26.97 -14.98
C ALA A 398 -8.37 -26.81 -13.87
N PRO A 399 -8.14 -25.62 -13.29
CA PRO A 399 -7.39 -25.47 -12.05
C PRO A 399 -7.96 -26.28 -10.88
N LEU A 400 -9.28 -26.27 -10.68
CA LEU A 400 -9.93 -27.03 -9.60
C LEU A 400 -9.77 -28.54 -9.77
N GLU A 401 -10.01 -29.07 -10.97
CA GLU A 401 -9.77 -30.49 -11.30
C GLU A 401 -8.33 -30.92 -10.94
N ARG A 402 -7.34 -30.07 -11.27
CA ARG A 402 -5.93 -30.32 -10.94
C ARG A 402 -5.67 -30.26 -9.44
N ALA A 403 -6.22 -29.25 -8.75
CA ALA A 403 -6.06 -29.09 -7.31
C ALA A 403 -6.65 -30.27 -6.54
N VAL A 404 -7.86 -30.73 -6.90
CA VAL A 404 -8.51 -31.90 -6.28
C VAL A 404 -7.69 -33.16 -6.51
N ALA A 405 -7.17 -33.37 -7.73
CA ALA A 405 -6.30 -34.51 -8.02
C ALA A 405 -5.02 -34.50 -7.16
N GLN A 406 -4.38 -33.35 -7.00
CA GLN A 406 -3.20 -33.20 -6.14
C GLN A 406 -3.53 -33.43 -4.65
N ILE A 407 -4.64 -32.85 -4.16
CA ILE A 407 -5.08 -33.00 -2.77
C ILE A 407 -5.35 -34.45 -2.43
N ARG A 408 -5.95 -35.22 -3.34
CA ARG A 408 -6.23 -36.64 -3.14
C ARG A 408 -4.97 -37.50 -3.01
N GLU A 409 -3.87 -37.08 -3.63
CA GLU A 409 -2.59 -37.79 -3.59
C GLU A 409 -1.71 -37.34 -2.41
N ASP A 410 -2.03 -36.23 -1.75
CA ASP A 410 -1.24 -35.65 -0.66
C ASP A 410 -1.67 -36.21 0.71
N GLU A 411 -0.90 -37.17 1.22
CA GLU A 411 -1.14 -37.80 2.53
C GLU A 411 -1.04 -36.82 3.72
N SER A 412 -0.53 -35.60 3.54
CA SER A 412 -0.46 -34.57 4.59
C SER A 412 -1.77 -33.80 4.77
N VAL A 413 -2.67 -33.87 3.79
CA VAL A 413 -3.95 -33.16 3.80
C VAL A 413 -5.00 -33.95 4.60
N SER A 414 -5.85 -33.25 5.36
CA SER A 414 -6.92 -33.89 6.14
C SER A 414 -7.98 -34.51 5.22
N VAL A 415 -8.60 -35.61 5.67
CA VAL A 415 -9.70 -36.26 4.95
C VAL A 415 -10.86 -35.29 4.72
N ASP A 416 -11.15 -34.42 5.68
CA ASP A 416 -12.21 -33.41 5.58
C ASP A 416 -11.91 -32.41 4.46
N LEU A 417 -10.65 -31.97 4.28
CA LEU A 417 -10.28 -31.06 3.19
C LEU A 417 -10.31 -31.77 1.83
N VAL A 418 -9.93 -33.06 1.76
CA VAL A 418 -10.11 -33.87 0.54
C VAL A 418 -11.60 -33.97 0.16
N ALA A 419 -12.45 -34.30 1.13
CA ALA A 419 -13.90 -34.41 0.94
C ALA A 419 -14.53 -33.08 0.50
N TYR A 420 -14.12 -31.98 1.11
CA TYR A 420 -14.55 -30.63 0.72
C TYR A 420 -14.12 -30.29 -0.71
N ALA A 421 -12.86 -30.55 -1.08
CA ALA A 421 -12.37 -30.31 -2.43
C ALA A 421 -13.11 -31.14 -3.50
N GLU A 422 -13.40 -32.42 -3.21
CA GLU A 422 -14.22 -33.28 -4.08
C GLU A 422 -15.67 -32.76 -4.19
N LEU A 423 -16.25 -32.24 -3.10
CA LEU A 423 -17.58 -31.63 -3.13
C LEU A 423 -17.61 -30.40 -4.03
N GLU A 424 -16.66 -29.47 -3.88
CA GLU A 424 -16.60 -28.26 -4.69
C GLU A 424 -16.45 -28.57 -6.18
N LEU A 425 -15.63 -29.56 -6.54
CA LEU A 425 -15.54 -30.02 -7.93
C LEU A 425 -16.83 -30.70 -8.42
N ALA A 426 -17.57 -31.37 -7.55
CA ALA A 426 -18.85 -31.97 -7.91
C ALA A 426 -19.90 -30.88 -8.22
N LEU A 427 -19.91 -29.82 -7.41
CA LEU A 427 -20.75 -28.64 -7.63
C LEU A 427 -20.38 -27.94 -8.94
N ALA A 428 -19.09 -27.74 -9.20
CA ALA A 428 -18.58 -27.23 -10.47
C ALA A 428 -19.01 -28.06 -11.70
N TYR A 429 -19.04 -29.39 -11.60
CA TYR A 429 -19.59 -30.24 -12.66
C TYR A 429 -21.10 -30.08 -12.81
N ALA A 430 -21.84 -29.93 -11.72
CA ALA A 430 -23.27 -29.68 -11.76
C ALA A 430 -23.61 -28.33 -12.41
N GLU A 431 -22.80 -27.29 -12.19
CA GLU A 431 -22.91 -26.00 -12.87
C GLU A 431 -22.81 -26.15 -14.40
N GLN A 432 -21.94 -27.05 -14.88
CA GLN A 432 -21.76 -27.36 -16.29
C GLN A 432 -22.80 -28.37 -16.85
N ASN A 433 -23.86 -28.69 -16.10
CA ASN A 433 -24.83 -29.74 -16.42
C ASN A 433 -24.22 -31.16 -16.57
N ARG A 434 -23.03 -31.41 -16.02
CA ARG A 434 -22.34 -32.71 -16.01
C ARG A 434 -22.76 -33.54 -14.78
N TYR A 435 -24.07 -33.75 -14.62
CA TYR A 435 -24.65 -34.32 -13.39
C TYR A 435 -24.17 -35.73 -13.05
N ASP A 436 -23.92 -36.58 -14.05
CA ASP A 436 -23.39 -37.94 -13.83
C ASP A 436 -21.96 -37.89 -13.25
N GLU A 437 -21.14 -36.95 -13.70
CA GLU A 437 -19.77 -36.75 -13.20
C GLU A 437 -19.77 -36.12 -11.81
N ALA A 438 -20.64 -35.14 -11.59
CA ALA A 438 -20.89 -34.57 -10.26
C ALA A 438 -21.30 -35.66 -9.25
N ARG A 439 -22.26 -36.51 -9.62
CA ARG A 439 -22.73 -37.61 -8.77
C ARG A 439 -21.61 -38.63 -8.49
N ALA A 440 -20.86 -39.03 -9.52
CA ALA A 440 -19.76 -39.96 -9.35
C ALA A 440 -18.70 -39.43 -8.37
N LEU A 441 -18.48 -38.12 -8.35
CA LEU A 441 -17.54 -37.50 -7.42
C LEU A 441 -18.11 -37.38 -5.99
N VAL A 442 -19.41 -37.11 -5.83
CA VAL A 442 -20.06 -37.22 -4.50
C VAL A 442 -19.95 -38.64 -3.96
N ASP A 443 -20.10 -39.65 -4.82
CA ASP A 443 -19.96 -41.05 -4.41
C ASP A 443 -18.53 -41.38 -3.95
N THR A 444 -17.49 -40.72 -4.46
CA THR A 444 -16.10 -40.93 -3.96
C THR A 444 -15.88 -40.38 -2.57
N ILE A 445 -16.61 -39.35 -2.17
CA ILE A 445 -16.59 -38.85 -0.78
C ILE A 445 -17.04 -39.95 0.19
N TYR A 446 -17.95 -40.84 -0.23
CA TYR A 446 -18.45 -41.92 0.62
C TYR A 446 -17.48 -43.09 0.78
N ASP A 447 -16.48 -43.18 -0.11
CA ASP A 447 -15.38 -44.13 0.02
C ASP A 447 -14.29 -43.62 0.98
N LEU A 448 -14.33 -42.34 1.37
CA LEU A 448 -13.43 -41.77 2.38
C LEU A 448 -13.79 -42.27 3.79
N PRO A 449 -12.83 -42.25 4.74
CA PRO A 449 -13.06 -42.76 6.08
C PRO A 449 -14.29 -42.13 6.80
N GLU A 450 -15.29 -42.95 7.12
CA GLU A 450 -16.59 -42.53 7.70
C GLU A 450 -16.49 -41.78 9.04
N GLN A 451 -15.35 -41.82 9.74
CA GLN A 451 -15.15 -41.06 10.98
C GLN A 451 -14.88 -39.56 10.76
N SER A 452 -14.68 -39.12 9.52
CA SER A 452 -14.54 -37.70 9.16
C SER A 452 -15.86 -36.96 9.37
N GLU A 453 -15.81 -35.82 10.07
CA GLU A 453 -16.99 -35.03 10.41
C GLU A 453 -17.60 -34.39 9.15
N PHE A 454 -16.75 -33.88 8.24
CA PHE A 454 -17.23 -33.36 6.97
C PHE A 454 -17.84 -34.45 6.06
N VAL A 455 -17.26 -35.65 5.99
CA VAL A 455 -17.84 -36.77 5.23
C VAL A 455 -19.23 -37.13 5.76
N GLN A 456 -19.40 -37.21 7.09
CA GLN A 456 -20.70 -37.48 7.72
C GLN A 456 -21.71 -36.36 7.45
N TYR A 457 -21.26 -35.11 7.44
CA TYR A 457 -22.07 -33.95 7.13
C TYR A 457 -22.63 -34.02 5.69
N VAL A 458 -21.80 -34.36 4.71
CA VAL A 458 -22.23 -34.58 3.32
C VAL A 458 -23.23 -35.75 3.23
N GLN A 459 -22.90 -36.90 3.82
CA GLN A 459 -23.76 -38.09 3.80
C GLN A 459 -25.14 -37.85 4.44
N THR A 460 -25.20 -37.08 5.53
CA THR A 460 -26.45 -36.77 6.23
C THR A 460 -27.36 -35.85 5.42
N ASN A 461 -26.77 -35.01 4.56
CA ASN A 461 -27.45 -34.03 3.73
C ASN A 461 -27.75 -34.52 2.31
N ASP A 462 -27.17 -35.62 1.84
CA ASP A 462 -27.52 -36.26 0.56
C ASP A 462 -28.73 -37.21 0.69
N ARG A 463 -29.93 -36.65 0.57
CA ARG A 463 -31.19 -37.40 0.79
C ARG A 463 -31.83 -37.96 -0.47
N THR A 464 -31.52 -37.39 -1.63
CA THR A 464 -32.24 -37.66 -2.89
C THR A 464 -31.34 -38.19 -3.99
N GLY A 465 -30.01 -38.12 -3.83
CA GLY A 465 -29.05 -38.44 -4.87
C GLY A 465 -28.81 -37.31 -5.88
N SER A 466 -29.57 -36.20 -5.81
CA SER A 466 -29.38 -35.01 -6.65
C SER A 466 -28.32 -34.09 -6.05
N VAL A 467 -27.34 -33.65 -6.84
CA VAL A 467 -26.29 -32.71 -6.40
C VAL A 467 -26.86 -31.34 -6.06
N ILE A 468 -27.92 -30.91 -6.74
CA ILE A 468 -28.63 -29.64 -6.44
C ILE A 468 -29.33 -29.74 -5.08
N ASP A 469 -30.02 -30.86 -4.82
CA ASP A 469 -30.65 -31.09 -3.51
C ASP A 469 -29.62 -31.21 -2.39
N LEU A 470 -28.48 -31.86 -2.66
CA LEU A 470 -27.35 -31.93 -1.73
C LEU A 470 -26.91 -30.51 -1.38
N CYS A 471 -26.58 -29.69 -2.38
CA CYS A 471 -26.21 -28.28 -2.19
C CYS A 471 -27.24 -27.52 -1.34
N ARG A 472 -28.54 -27.66 -1.66
CA ARG A 472 -29.64 -27.04 -0.92
C ARG A 472 -29.69 -27.47 0.54
N ASN A 473 -29.54 -28.76 0.81
CA ASN A 473 -29.53 -29.29 2.17
C ASN A 473 -28.28 -28.84 2.96
N LEU A 474 -27.10 -28.80 2.32
CA LEU A 474 -25.88 -28.28 2.93
C LEU A 474 -26.05 -26.81 3.31
N VAL A 475 -26.59 -25.98 2.42
CA VAL A 475 -26.85 -24.56 2.73
C VAL A 475 -27.89 -24.39 3.85
N ALA A 476 -28.91 -25.25 3.90
CA ALA A 476 -29.90 -25.24 4.97
C ALA A 476 -29.30 -25.63 6.34
N ASP A 477 -28.31 -26.51 6.34
CA ASP A 477 -27.62 -27.05 7.51
C ASP A 477 -26.21 -26.46 7.69
N ALA A 478 -25.95 -25.28 7.11
CA ALA A 478 -24.60 -24.72 6.99
C ALA A 478 -23.91 -24.47 8.34
N TYR A 479 -24.65 -24.29 9.44
CA TYR A 479 -24.04 -24.12 10.75
C TYR A 479 -23.30 -25.38 11.22
N GLN A 480 -23.76 -26.56 10.83
CA GLN A 480 -23.11 -27.82 11.20
C GLN A 480 -21.73 -27.96 10.52
N VAL A 481 -21.50 -27.28 9.37
CA VAL A 481 -20.18 -27.28 8.71
C VAL A 481 -19.09 -26.66 9.58
N LEU A 482 -19.44 -25.69 10.43
CA LEU A 482 -18.50 -25.00 11.31
C LEU A 482 -17.97 -25.90 12.43
N GLU A 483 -18.64 -27.03 12.67
CA GLU A 483 -18.19 -28.02 13.65
C GLU A 483 -17.14 -28.99 13.06
N THR A 484 -16.86 -28.93 11.75
CA THR A 484 -15.91 -29.81 11.05
C THR A 484 -14.51 -29.19 10.95
N ASP A 485 -13.49 -29.98 10.57
CA ASP A 485 -12.10 -29.52 10.40
C ASP A 485 -11.93 -28.43 9.32
N VAL A 486 -12.86 -28.34 8.35
CA VAL A 486 -12.85 -27.27 7.34
C VAL A 486 -13.64 -26.03 7.77
N GLY A 487 -14.38 -26.11 8.87
CA GLY A 487 -15.29 -25.07 9.34
C GLY A 487 -14.63 -23.71 9.58
N GLU A 488 -13.36 -23.71 10.03
CA GLU A 488 -12.61 -22.46 10.27
C GLU A 488 -12.41 -21.63 9.00
N TYR A 489 -12.37 -22.27 7.82
CA TYR A 489 -12.20 -21.62 6.52
C TYR A 489 -13.52 -21.19 5.89
N LEU A 490 -14.65 -21.69 6.37
CA LEU A 490 -15.98 -21.48 5.78
C LEU A 490 -16.83 -20.47 6.57
N SER A 491 -16.24 -19.76 7.54
CA SER A 491 -16.92 -18.68 8.26
C SER A 491 -16.96 -17.38 7.45
N MET A 492 -17.93 -16.51 7.74
CA MET A 492 -18.05 -15.18 7.12
C MET A 492 -16.82 -14.30 7.40
N ASN A 493 -16.18 -14.41 8.56
CA ASN A 493 -14.93 -13.69 8.83
C ASN A 493 -13.74 -14.26 8.04
N ALA A 494 -13.59 -15.58 7.96
CA ALA A 494 -12.50 -16.20 7.18
C ALA A 494 -12.58 -15.83 5.69
N THR A 495 -13.79 -15.77 5.15
CA THR A 495 -14.05 -15.59 3.72
C THR A 495 -14.20 -14.13 3.31
N ARG A 496 -14.69 -13.25 4.20
CA ARG A 496 -14.96 -11.82 3.91
C ARG A 496 -14.11 -10.84 4.71
N GLY A 497 -13.29 -11.34 5.63
CA GLY A 497 -12.36 -10.56 6.43
C GLY A 497 -12.94 -10.03 7.75
N ARG A 498 -12.09 -9.31 8.50
CA ARG A 498 -12.43 -8.81 9.83
C ARG A 498 -13.61 -7.84 9.80
N GLY A 499 -14.55 -8.04 10.72
CA GLY A 499 -15.74 -7.19 10.88
C GLY A 499 -17.04 -7.87 10.43
N PHE A 500 -16.96 -9.06 9.83
CA PHE A 500 -18.08 -9.96 9.62
C PHE A 500 -18.24 -10.93 10.81
N ALA A 501 -19.40 -11.57 10.95
CA ALA A 501 -19.71 -12.44 12.10
C ALA A 501 -18.84 -13.72 12.09
N ASP A 502 -18.04 -13.92 13.14
CA ASP A 502 -17.10 -15.04 13.27
C ASP A 502 -17.80 -16.41 13.37
N ASP A 503 -19.04 -16.43 13.83
CA ASP A 503 -19.85 -17.61 14.13
C ASP A 503 -20.90 -17.93 13.06
N GLU A 504 -20.93 -17.19 11.96
CA GLU A 504 -21.83 -17.43 10.84
C GLU A 504 -21.09 -18.09 9.66
N PRO A 505 -21.62 -19.18 9.08
CA PRO A 505 -21.03 -19.79 7.89
C PRO A 505 -21.26 -18.90 6.66
N ASP A 506 -20.24 -18.74 5.82
CA ASP A 506 -20.45 -18.24 4.48
C ASP A 506 -21.03 -19.35 3.61
N LYS A 507 -22.35 -19.35 3.52
CA LYS A 507 -23.12 -20.31 2.72
C LYS A 507 -22.63 -20.43 1.28
N SER A 508 -22.11 -19.36 0.68
CA SER A 508 -21.62 -19.41 -0.70
C SER A 508 -20.33 -20.23 -0.85
N MET A 509 -19.56 -20.37 0.22
CA MET A 509 -18.35 -21.21 0.29
C MET A 509 -18.66 -22.64 0.72
N VAL A 510 -19.83 -22.90 1.30
CA VAL A 510 -20.33 -24.27 1.57
C VAL A 510 -20.96 -24.88 0.33
N CYS A 511 -21.80 -24.11 -0.36
CA CYS A 511 -22.25 -24.38 -1.70
C CYS A 511 -22.87 -23.11 -2.32
N ASP A 512 -22.41 -22.73 -3.50
CA ASP A 512 -22.93 -21.59 -4.26
C ASP A 512 -24.26 -21.93 -4.99
N LEU A 513 -25.31 -22.23 -4.21
CA LEU A 513 -26.64 -22.58 -4.73
C LEU A 513 -27.20 -21.50 -5.66
N LYS A 514 -26.90 -20.22 -5.39
CA LYS A 514 -27.30 -19.10 -6.25
C LYS A 514 -26.68 -19.24 -7.63
N TYR A 515 -25.37 -19.46 -7.71
CA TYR A 515 -24.68 -19.59 -9.00
C TYR A 515 -25.10 -20.87 -9.74
N LEU A 516 -25.25 -21.98 -9.03
CA LEU A 516 -25.77 -23.23 -9.62
C LEU A 516 -27.16 -23.01 -10.24
N ALA A 517 -28.05 -22.31 -9.54
CA ALA A 517 -29.37 -21.95 -10.05
C ALA A 517 -29.29 -20.99 -11.25
N MET A 518 -28.42 -19.97 -11.18
CA MET A 518 -28.20 -19.02 -12.28
C MET A 518 -27.85 -19.74 -13.59
N THR A 519 -26.82 -20.58 -13.53
CA THR A 519 -26.22 -21.19 -14.71
C THR A 519 -27.19 -22.15 -15.37
N GLN A 520 -28.00 -22.86 -14.58
CA GLN A 520 -29.07 -23.70 -15.12
C GLN A 520 -30.18 -22.88 -15.77
N LEU A 521 -30.63 -21.80 -15.14
CA LEU A 521 -31.66 -20.92 -15.68
C LEU A 521 -31.24 -20.23 -16.99
N GLN A 522 -29.96 -19.85 -17.10
CA GLN A 522 -29.41 -19.24 -18.31
C GLN A 522 -29.30 -20.23 -19.47
N ASN A 523 -29.13 -21.53 -19.17
CA ASN A 523 -28.93 -22.58 -20.17
C ASN A 523 -30.22 -23.30 -20.59
N VAL A 524 -31.35 -23.02 -19.93
CA VAL A 524 -32.62 -23.71 -20.21
C VAL A 524 -33.64 -22.79 -20.87
N SER A 525 -34.29 -23.34 -21.90
CA SER A 525 -35.43 -22.73 -22.57
C SER A 525 -36.72 -22.94 -21.78
N LEU A 526 -37.19 -21.88 -21.12
CA LEU A 526 -38.44 -21.88 -20.36
C LEU A 526 -39.59 -21.35 -21.23
N PRO A 527 -40.61 -22.14 -21.58
CA PRO A 527 -41.68 -21.68 -22.45
C PRO A 527 -42.61 -20.69 -21.72
N ALA A 528 -42.86 -19.52 -22.33
CA ALA A 528 -43.77 -18.50 -21.77
C ALA A 528 -45.25 -18.94 -21.75
N SER A 529 -45.56 -20.10 -22.34
CA SER A 529 -46.91 -20.69 -22.29
C SER A 529 -47.30 -21.25 -20.91
N LEU A 530 -46.34 -21.41 -20.00
CA LEU A 530 -46.54 -21.84 -18.62
C LEU A 530 -46.07 -20.74 -17.67
N PRO A 531 -46.70 -20.53 -16.50
CA PRO A 531 -46.14 -19.67 -15.48
C PRO A 531 -44.71 -20.12 -15.11
N PRO A 532 -43.77 -19.20 -14.84
CA PRO A 532 -42.38 -19.55 -14.48
C PRO A 532 -42.33 -20.54 -13.32
N GLN A 533 -43.20 -20.36 -12.32
CA GLN A 533 -43.29 -21.25 -11.17
C GLN A 533 -43.46 -22.72 -11.57
N ASP A 534 -44.38 -23.03 -12.50
CA ASP A 534 -44.65 -24.40 -12.93
C ASP A 534 -43.49 -24.96 -13.78
N ALA A 535 -42.90 -24.13 -14.64
CA ALA A 535 -41.77 -24.52 -15.48
C ALA A 535 -40.51 -24.83 -14.66
N LEU A 536 -40.31 -24.09 -13.57
CA LEU A 536 -39.14 -24.18 -12.69
C LEU A 536 -39.29 -25.24 -11.61
N LEU A 537 -40.51 -25.45 -11.09
CA LEU A 537 -40.83 -26.62 -10.27
C LEU A 537 -40.51 -27.93 -11.00
N ALA A 538 -40.73 -27.99 -12.32
CA ALA A 538 -40.37 -29.15 -13.13
C ALA A 538 -38.85 -29.37 -13.26
N MET A 539 -38.05 -28.34 -12.93
CA MET A 539 -36.59 -28.37 -12.89
C MET A 539 -36.05 -28.45 -11.45
N ASP A 540 -36.92 -28.72 -10.47
CA ASP A 540 -36.58 -28.80 -9.05
C ASP A 540 -36.11 -27.49 -8.41
N PHE A 541 -36.51 -26.35 -8.97
CA PHE A 541 -36.30 -25.05 -8.33
C PHE A 541 -37.40 -24.72 -7.32
N GLN A 542 -37.02 -24.10 -6.21
CA GLN A 542 -37.95 -23.69 -5.16
C GLN A 542 -38.17 -22.18 -5.13
N PHE A 543 -39.41 -21.77 -4.83
CA PHE A 543 -39.79 -20.37 -4.65
C PHE A 543 -40.28 -20.13 -3.23
N SER A 544 -39.73 -19.09 -2.59
CA SER A 544 -40.29 -18.54 -1.34
C SER A 544 -41.48 -17.62 -1.65
N PHE A 545 -41.32 -16.78 -2.67
CA PHE A 545 -42.31 -15.80 -3.10
C PHE A 545 -42.30 -15.62 -4.62
N ALA A 546 -43.44 -15.20 -5.16
CA ALA A 546 -43.83 -15.35 -6.54
C ALA A 546 -44.99 -14.37 -6.87
N GLN A 547 -44.77 -13.36 -7.70
CA GLN A 547 -45.83 -12.45 -8.14
C GLN A 547 -45.65 -11.99 -9.59
N SER A 548 -46.75 -11.93 -10.34
CA SER A 548 -46.78 -11.30 -11.66
C SER A 548 -47.10 -9.81 -11.55
N ALA A 549 -46.35 -8.96 -12.24
CA ALA A 549 -46.60 -7.53 -12.37
C ALA A 549 -46.13 -7.06 -13.75
N ASN A 550 -46.68 -5.95 -14.23
CA ASN A 550 -46.21 -5.30 -15.46
C ASN A 550 -45.15 -4.27 -15.06
N LEU A 551 -43.90 -4.51 -15.46
CA LEU A 551 -42.69 -3.81 -15.01
C LEU A 551 -42.09 -2.93 -16.09
N ASP A 552 -42.50 -3.11 -17.34
CA ASP A 552 -42.08 -2.29 -18.47
C ASP A 552 -43.27 -1.75 -19.26
N ASP A 553 -43.03 -1.22 -20.47
CA ASP A 553 -44.04 -0.56 -21.30
C ASP A 553 -44.81 -1.53 -22.21
N ASP A 554 -44.52 -2.84 -22.13
CA ASP A 554 -45.16 -3.84 -22.97
C ASP A 554 -46.42 -4.43 -22.29
N PRO A 555 -47.29 -5.15 -23.01
CA PRO A 555 -48.54 -5.66 -22.45
C PRO A 555 -48.39 -6.99 -21.70
N ASP A 556 -47.22 -7.61 -21.75
CA ASP A 556 -46.93 -8.87 -21.09
C ASP A 556 -46.69 -8.62 -19.59
N LEU A 557 -46.75 -9.70 -18.79
CA LEU A 557 -46.56 -9.61 -17.34
C LEU A 557 -45.25 -10.29 -16.99
N GLU A 558 -44.33 -9.53 -16.40
CA GLU A 558 -43.14 -10.07 -15.81
C GLU A 558 -43.48 -10.76 -14.50
N TRP A 559 -42.59 -11.66 -14.11
CA TRP A 559 -42.75 -12.41 -12.90
C TRP A 559 -41.57 -12.18 -11.97
N ILE A 560 -41.83 -11.64 -10.80
CA ILE A 560 -40.81 -11.40 -9.78
C ILE A 560 -40.94 -12.47 -8.71
N GLY A 561 -39.82 -13.07 -8.33
CA GLY A 561 -39.79 -14.07 -7.28
C GLY A 561 -38.49 -14.13 -6.50
N ILE A 562 -38.58 -14.75 -5.32
CA ILE A 562 -37.41 -15.15 -4.53
C ILE A 562 -37.18 -16.64 -4.78
N LEU A 563 -36.13 -16.93 -5.52
CA LEU A 563 -35.67 -18.27 -5.86
C LEU A 563 -34.77 -18.82 -4.74
N GLU A 564 -34.81 -20.14 -4.53
CA GLU A 564 -33.99 -20.90 -3.56
C GLU A 564 -34.00 -20.26 -2.15
N PRO A 565 -35.07 -20.48 -1.36
CA PRO A 565 -35.25 -19.86 -0.03
C PRO A 565 -34.03 -19.99 0.91
N GLU A 566 -33.25 -21.05 0.77
CA GLU A 566 -32.04 -21.36 1.53
C GLU A 566 -30.87 -20.42 1.19
N ALA A 567 -30.82 -19.95 -0.06
CA ALA A 567 -29.88 -18.97 -0.61
C ALA A 567 -30.64 -17.91 -1.45
N PRO A 568 -31.47 -17.07 -0.80
CA PRO A 568 -32.54 -16.35 -1.48
C PRO A 568 -32.00 -15.35 -2.49
N TRP A 569 -32.59 -15.37 -3.68
CA TRP A 569 -32.23 -14.45 -4.75
C TRP A 569 -33.44 -13.90 -5.48
N LEU A 570 -33.45 -12.57 -5.69
CA LEU A 570 -34.49 -11.91 -6.45
C LEU A 570 -34.26 -12.10 -7.95
N VAL A 571 -35.21 -12.77 -8.58
CA VAL A 571 -35.22 -13.06 -10.02
C VAL A 571 -36.47 -12.45 -10.64
N ILE A 572 -36.29 -11.83 -11.80
CA ILE A 572 -37.35 -11.29 -12.65
C ILE A 572 -37.38 -12.13 -13.93
N PHE A 573 -38.53 -12.69 -14.29
CA PHE A 573 -38.73 -13.39 -15.54
C PHE A 573 -39.53 -12.51 -16.49
N ASP A 574 -38.95 -12.25 -17.65
CA ASP A 574 -39.53 -11.43 -18.72
C ASP A 574 -39.81 -12.32 -19.94
N ALA A 575 -41.00 -12.19 -20.54
CA ALA A 575 -41.46 -13.02 -21.64
C ALA A 575 -40.97 -12.51 -23.00
N GLN A 576 -39.80 -12.95 -23.45
CA GLN A 576 -39.24 -12.56 -24.74
C GLN A 576 -39.37 -13.67 -25.78
N ASN A 577 -39.97 -13.35 -26.94
CA ASN A 577 -40.13 -14.28 -28.07
C ASN A 577 -40.79 -15.62 -27.69
N GLY A 578 -41.72 -15.62 -26.73
CA GLY A 578 -42.41 -16.82 -26.26
C GLY A 578 -41.58 -17.68 -25.29
N GLN A 579 -40.49 -17.14 -24.74
CA GLN A 579 -39.69 -17.77 -23.69
C GLN A 579 -39.54 -16.85 -22.49
N TRP A 580 -39.46 -17.41 -21.29
CA TRP A 580 -39.05 -16.66 -20.12
C TRP A 580 -37.55 -16.46 -20.13
N VAL A 581 -37.12 -15.21 -19.98
CA VAL A 581 -35.74 -14.78 -19.81
C VAL A 581 -35.57 -14.33 -18.36
N ALA A 582 -34.69 -15.02 -17.63
CA ALA A 582 -34.39 -14.69 -16.24
C ALA A 582 -33.40 -13.52 -16.16
N GLN A 583 -33.76 -12.49 -15.40
CA GLN A 583 -32.91 -11.39 -15.00
C GLN A 583 -32.69 -11.45 -13.49
N PHE A 584 -31.43 -11.32 -13.07
CA PHE A 584 -31.04 -11.48 -11.68
C PHE A 584 -30.69 -10.12 -11.07
N ALA A 585 -31.29 -9.78 -9.93
CA ALA A 585 -30.90 -8.58 -9.21
C ALA A 585 -29.56 -8.80 -8.49
N LYS A 586 -28.67 -7.80 -8.49
CA LYS A 586 -27.39 -7.90 -7.77
C LYS A 586 -27.65 -7.99 -6.26
N ASP A 587 -27.17 -9.09 -5.66
CA ASP A 587 -27.17 -9.44 -4.22
C ASP A 587 -27.94 -8.48 -3.29
N LEU A 588 -29.26 -8.63 -3.28
CA LEU A 588 -30.14 -7.86 -2.38
C LEU A 588 -30.29 -8.51 -0.99
N PHE A 589 -30.08 -9.83 -0.89
CA PHE A 589 -30.41 -10.60 0.32
C PHE A 589 -29.30 -11.60 0.68
N SER A 590 -28.87 -11.55 1.95
CA SER A 590 -28.05 -12.57 2.61
C SER A 590 -28.82 -13.39 3.65
N ALA A 591 -30.08 -13.03 3.94
CA ALA A 591 -30.92 -13.64 4.96
C ALA A 591 -32.25 -14.17 4.37
N PRO A 592 -32.89 -15.17 4.99
CA PRO A 592 -34.19 -15.70 4.56
C PRO A 592 -35.24 -14.59 4.45
N VAL A 593 -35.93 -14.54 3.30
CA VAL A 593 -37.02 -13.59 3.07
C VAL A 593 -38.32 -14.18 3.64
N LEU A 594 -38.77 -13.67 4.78
CA LEU A 594 -39.99 -14.12 5.46
C LEU A 594 -41.29 -13.58 4.84
N SER A 595 -41.20 -12.41 4.22
CA SER A 595 -42.31 -11.76 3.51
C SER A 595 -41.74 -10.71 2.57
N MET A 596 -42.38 -10.52 1.42
CA MET A 596 -42.04 -9.48 0.45
C MET A 596 -43.33 -8.82 -0.03
N ALA A 597 -43.29 -7.50 -0.23
CA ALA A 597 -44.42 -6.73 -0.73
C ALA A 597 -43.93 -5.78 -1.82
N PHE A 598 -44.60 -5.80 -2.97
CA PHE A 598 -44.25 -4.98 -4.11
C PHE A 598 -45.19 -3.78 -4.22
N GLU A 599 -44.62 -2.59 -4.40
CA GLU A 599 -45.37 -1.37 -4.71
C GLU A 599 -44.80 -0.74 -5.98
N GLN A 600 -45.59 -0.75 -7.06
CA GLN A 600 -45.25 -0.02 -8.28
C GLN A 600 -45.50 1.47 -8.05
N LYS A 601 -44.46 2.30 -8.20
CA LYS A 601 -44.56 3.76 -8.13
C LYS A 601 -44.17 4.38 -9.46
N GLU A 602 -45.03 5.25 -9.98
CA GLU A 602 -44.64 6.21 -11.00
C GLU A 602 -43.68 7.22 -10.36
N ILE A 603 -42.39 7.17 -10.70
CA ILE A 603 -41.44 8.20 -10.31
C ILE A 603 -41.55 9.35 -11.29
N THR A 604 -42.14 10.46 -10.85
CA THR A 604 -42.47 11.61 -11.69
C THR A 604 -41.26 12.44 -12.16
N ASP A 605 -40.03 12.10 -11.78
CA ASP A 605 -38.80 12.86 -12.09
C ASP A 605 -37.70 12.05 -12.82
N THR A 606 -37.97 10.81 -13.22
CA THR A 606 -37.09 10.03 -14.09
C THR A 606 -37.94 9.34 -15.15
N ASP A 607 -37.57 9.46 -16.43
CA ASP A 607 -38.24 8.78 -17.57
C ASP A 607 -38.09 7.24 -17.52
N GLN A 608 -37.79 6.65 -16.35
CA GLN A 608 -37.68 5.23 -16.15
C GLN A 608 -38.50 4.79 -14.93
N PRO A 609 -39.42 3.81 -15.08
CA PRO A 609 -40.04 3.15 -13.94
C PRO A 609 -38.97 2.45 -13.11
N SER A 610 -39.10 2.49 -11.78
CA SER A 610 -38.17 1.80 -10.87
C SER A 610 -38.95 1.00 -9.84
N ILE A 611 -38.46 -0.20 -9.52
CA ILE A 611 -39.04 -1.10 -8.53
C ILE A 611 -38.41 -0.78 -7.16
N LEU A 612 -39.26 -0.47 -6.17
CA LEU A 612 -38.87 -0.49 -4.76
C LEU A 612 -39.26 -1.86 -4.20
N VAL A 613 -38.26 -2.64 -3.80
CA VAL A 613 -38.41 -3.99 -3.23
C VAL A 613 -38.35 -3.93 -1.70
#